data_AF-A0A1S2LFV1-F1
#
_entry.id   AF-A0A1S2LFV1-F1
#
_cell.length_a   1.000
_cell.length_b   1.000
_cell.length_c   1.000
_cell.angle_alpha   90.00
_cell.angle_beta   90.00
_cell.angle_gamma   90.00
#
_symmetry.space_group_name_H-M   'P 1'
#
loop_
_entity.id
_entity.type
_entity.pdbx_description
1 polymer ?
#
loop_
_entity_poly.entity_id
_entity_poly.type
_entity_poly.pdbx_seq_one_letter_code
_entity_poly.pdbx_strand_id
1 'polypeptide(L)'
;MKRYFNNQGYTLVIVLLTIVLISLFSLMLIPKALSTSLQINKSEGMAQAKDLSEMGIHYAHALIENKIILAINDAKGDPNFNKTNHDKLFCEKFTNRLNQLSFPYSINVNPNYLYKIQYADQININSKDNTNCIGFKDLTLPIESVGMVNGKFEKRIEGQFVIGNKGVYPIPSESDGGSGELQPVDPNTLPLIEVLNTVILSGRDVEEMYSSPRFSHPVSIRGNGQLSIGGNAWFNGNPSFDFRGNNGILIVSGNAYFRDKIEIHGNQTNYVCIRGDAFLLRSGTQNTWDQYTDIKNLVSYCPPFIWEQIEFFYDINEWGINENLNVIY
;
A
#
# COMPACT_ATOMS: atom_id res chain seq x y z
N MET A 1 11.81 -48.70 -90.37
CA MET A 1 12.13 -49.14 -88.98
C MET A 1 11.17 -48.45 -88.01
N LYS A 2 10.21 -49.17 -87.44
CA LYS A 2 9.35 -48.64 -86.36
C LYS A 2 10.11 -48.77 -85.05
N ARG A 3 10.56 -47.65 -84.47
CA ARG A 3 11.09 -47.60 -83.11
C ARG A 3 9.92 -47.71 -82.13
N TYR A 4 9.82 -48.85 -81.46
CA TYR A 4 8.94 -49.00 -80.30
C TYR A 4 9.55 -48.19 -79.15
N PHE A 5 9.03 -46.99 -78.89
CA PHE A 5 9.35 -46.26 -77.67
C PHE A 5 8.70 -46.98 -76.50
N ASN A 6 9.52 -47.52 -75.59
CA ASN A 6 9.06 -48.18 -74.37
C ASN A 6 8.55 -47.11 -73.38
N ASN A 7 7.33 -46.64 -73.60
CA ASN A 7 6.67 -45.66 -72.73
C ASN A 7 6.18 -46.27 -71.41
N GLN A 8 6.16 -47.60 -71.28
CA GLN A 8 5.72 -48.29 -70.07
C GLN A 8 6.80 -48.33 -68.99
N GLY A 9 8.09 -48.43 -69.37
CA GLY A 9 9.20 -48.44 -68.41
C GLY A 9 9.45 -47.10 -67.72
N TYR A 10 9.42 -45.99 -68.46
CA TYR A 10 9.68 -44.65 -67.91
C TYR A 10 8.54 -44.17 -66.99
N THR A 11 7.29 -44.52 -67.32
CA THR A 11 6.12 -44.23 -66.48
C THR A 11 6.23 -44.91 -65.12
N LEU A 12 6.66 -46.17 -65.09
CA LEU A 12 6.87 -46.91 -63.84
C LEU A 12 7.94 -46.25 -62.96
N VAL A 13 9.05 -45.80 -63.56
CA VAL A 13 10.12 -45.09 -62.83
C VAL A 13 9.64 -43.76 -62.28
N ILE A 14 8.88 -42.97 -63.04
CA ILE A 14 8.30 -41.71 -62.56
C ILE A 14 7.37 -41.97 -61.38
N VAL A 15 6.48 -42.96 -61.48
CA VAL A 15 5.53 -43.28 -60.40
C VAL A 15 6.29 -43.69 -59.14
N LEU A 16 7.29 -44.55 -59.26
CA LEU A 16 8.13 -44.97 -58.12
C LEU A 16 8.89 -43.78 -57.51
N LEU A 17 9.46 -42.91 -58.33
CA LEU A 17 10.13 -41.68 -57.88
C LEU A 17 9.15 -40.74 -57.15
N THR A 18 7.95 -40.55 -57.67
CA THR A 18 6.92 -39.72 -57.03
C THR A 18 6.45 -40.30 -55.71
N ILE A 19 6.27 -41.62 -55.60
CA ILE A 19 5.91 -42.29 -54.34
C ILE A 19 7.03 -42.10 -53.30
N VAL A 20 8.30 -42.26 -53.69
CA VAL A 20 9.44 -42.06 -52.79
C VAL A 20 9.52 -40.60 -52.33
N LEU A 21 9.35 -39.63 -53.24
CA LEU A 21 9.34 -38.20 -52.90
C LEU A 21 8.20 -37.87 -51.93
N ILE A 22 6.97 -38.29 -52.23
CA ILE A 22 5.81 -38.06 -51.36
C ILE A 22 6.02 -38.73 -49.99
N SER A 23 6.57 -39.94 -49.96
CA SER A 23 6.84 -40.66 -48.71
C SER A 23 7.87 -39.93 -47.85
N LEU A 24 8.99 -39.48 -48.43
CA LEU A 24 10.03 -38.72 -47.73
C LEU A 24 9.49 -37.40 -47.17
N PHE A 25 8.73 -36.65 -47.96
CA PHE A 25 8.13 -35.39 -47.50
C PHE A 25 7.07 -35.63 -46.41
N SER A 26 6.22 -36.65 -46.56
CA SER A 26 5.20 -36.97 -45.57
C SER A 26 5.82 -37.39 -44.23
N LEU A 27 6.86 -38.24 -44.26
CA LEU A 27 7.61 -38.66 -43.08
C LEU A 27 8.29 -37.48 -42.36
N MET A 28 8.69 -36.44 -43.07
CA MET A 28 9.27 -35.23 -42.46
C MET A 28 8.22 -34.28 -41.90
N LEU A 29 7.04 -34.16 -42.52
CA LEU A 29 6.01 -33.19 -42.13
C LEU A 29 5.17 -33.66 -40.93
N ILE A 30 4.84 -34.95 -40.85
CA ILE A 30 3.97 -35.48 -39.78
C ILE A 30 4.57 -35.26 -38.37
N PRO A 31 5.86 -35.58 -38.10
CA PRO A 31 6.44 -35.37 -36.77
C PRO A 31 6.53 -33.88 -36.42
N LYS A 32 6.78 -33.01 -37.40
CA LYS A 32 6.83 -31.56 -37.18
C LYS A 32 5.45 -30.99 -36.83
N ALA A 33 4.40 -31.41 -37.52
CA ALA A 33 3.04 -30.99 -37.24
C ALA A 33 2.59 -31.44 -35.84
N LEU A 34 2.86 -32.70 -35.48
CA LEU A 34 2.55 -33.23 -34.15
C LEU A 34 3.34 -32.53 -33.04
N SER A 35 4.65 -32.33 -33.23
CA SER A 35 5.49 -31.63 -32.26
C SER A 35 5.02 -30.18 -32.06
N THR A 36 4.68 -29.48 -33.14
CA THR A 36 4.17 -28.11 -33.07
C THR A 36 2.83 -28.06 -32.31
N SER A 37 1.90 -28.97 -32.61
CA SER A 37 0.62 -29.05 -31.89
C SER A 37 0.80 -29.35 -30.40
N LEU A 38 1.72 -30.26 -30.03
CA LEU A 38 2.02 -30.54 -28.62
C LEU A 38 2.65 -29.33 -27.91
N GLN A 39 3.52 -28.58 -28.60
CA GLN A 39 4.11 -27.35 -28.05
C GLN A 39 3.06 -26.25 -27.85
N ILE A 40 2.15 -26.07 -28.81
CA ILE A 40 1.04 -25.10 -28.69
C ILE A 40 0.15 -25.47 -27.50
N ASN A 41 -0.29 -26.72 -27.41
CA ASN A 41 -1.14 -27.17 -26.31
C ASN A 41 -0.45 -27.02 -24.94
N LYS A 42 0.86 -27.28 -24.87
CA LYS A 42 1.65 -27.08 -23.66
C LYS A 42 1.77 -25.61 -23.30
N SER A 43 2.03 -24.75 -24.29
CA SER A 43 2.13 -23.30 -24.09
C SER A 43 0.81 -22.71 -23.64
N GLU A 44 -0.30 -23.12 -24.26
CA GLU A 44 -1.65 -22.68 -23.90
C GLU A 44 -2.03 -23.14 -22.49
N GLY A 45 -1.80 -24.41 -22.15
CA GLY A 45 -2.07 -24.93 -20.81
C GLY A 45 -1.24 -24.23 -19.73
N MET A 46 0.02 -23.86 -20.03
CA MET A 46 0.87 -23.09 -19.14
C MET A 46 0.40 -21.63 -18.99
N ALA A 47 -0.04 -21.01 -20.08
CA ALA A 47 -0.62 -19.66 -20.04
C ALA A 47 -1.89 -19.64 -19.19
N GLN A 48 -2.80 -20.60 -19.40
CA GLN A 48 -4.02 -20.74 -18.59
C GLN A 48 -3.70 -21.01 -17.12
N ALA A 49 -2.70 -21.84 -16.82
CA ALA A 49 -2.27 -22.09 -15.43
C ALA A 49 -1.70 -20.81 -14.78
N LYS A 50 -0.95 -20.00 -15.54
CA LYS A 50 -0.45 -18.70 -15.11
C LYS A 50 -1.61 -17.74 -14.78
N ASP A 51 -2.56 -17.59 -15.70
CA ASP A 51 -3.72 -16.71 -15.52
C ASP A 51 -4.53 -17.10 -14.27
N LEU A 52 -4.70 -18.40 -14.02
CA LEU A 52 -5.35 -18.91 -12.81
C LEU A 52 -4.59 -18.53 -11.52
N SER A 53 -3.25 -18.61 -11.53
CA SER A 53 -2.44 -18.19 -10.39
C SER A 53 -2.55 -16.69 -10.14
N GLU A 54 -2.54 -15.86 -11.20
CA GLU A 54 -2.72 -14.41 -11.09
C GLU A 54 -4.11 -14.07 -10.52
N MET A 55 -5.16 -14.76 -10.97
CA MET A 55 -6.50 -14.64 -10.39
C MET A 55 -6.52 -14.99 -8.89
N GLY A 56 -5.76 -16.00 -8.47
CA GLY A 56 -5.64 -16.37 -7.06
C GLY A 56 -4.99 -15.26 -6.21
N ILE A 57 -3.95 -14.60 -6.72
CA ILE A 57 -3.35 -13.43 -6.06
C ILE A 57 -4.35 -12.28 -5.96
N HIS A 58 -5.11 -11.98 -7.02
CA HIS A 58 -6.16 -10.95 -6.97
C HIS A 58 -7.27 -11.28 -5.96
N TYR A 59 -7.67 -12.55 -5.87
CA TYR A 59 -8.64 -12.99 -4.88
C TYR A 59 -8.10 -12.83 -3.46
N ALA A 60 -6.83 -13.18 -3.22
CA ALA A 60 -6.17 -12.97 -1.93
C ALA A 60 -6.13 -11.47 -1.55
N HIS A 61 -5.81 -10.60 -2.51
CA HIS A 61 -5.82 -9.14 -2.32
C HIS A 61 -7.19 -8.66 -1.82
N ALA A 62 -8.27 -8.98 -2.54
CA ALA A 62 -9.62 -8.57 -2.17
C ALA A 62 -10.06 -9.11 -0.79
N LEU A 63 -9.67 -10.36 -0.46
CA LEU A 63 -9.92 -10.91 0.86
C LEU A 63 -9.18 -10.14 1.96
N ILE A 64 -7.90 -9.84 1.76
CA ILE A 64 -7.07 -9.12 2.72
C ILE A 64 -7.60 -7.70 2.91
N GLU A 65 -7.95 -6.98 1.84
CA GLU A 65 -8.57 -5.65 1.92
C GLU A 65 -9.84 -5.66 2.77
N ASN A 66 -10.72 -6.64 2.56
CA ASN A 66 -11.91 -6.81 3.38
C ASN A 66 -11.55 -7.05 4.86
N LYS A 67 -10.51 -7.86 5.15
CA LYS A 67 -10.04 -8.06 6.53
C LYS A 67 -9.47 -6.78 7.15
N ILE A 68 -8.79 -5.93 6.39
CA ILE A 68 -8.31 -4.63 6.85
C ILE A 68 -9.50 -3.74 7.23
N ILE A 69 -10.50 -3.61 6.36
CA ILE A 69 -11.70 -2.80 6.62
C ILE A 69 -12.42 -3.29 7.90
N LEU A 70 -12.57 -4.61 8.05
CA LEU A 70 -13.16 -5.19 9.26
C LEU A 70 -12.32 -4.91 10.51
N ALA A 71 -11.00 -5.03 10.44
CA ALA A 71 -10.11 -4.74 11.56
C ALA A 71 -10.16 -3.26 11.98
N ILE A 72 -10.25 -2.33 11.02
CA ILE A 72 -10.45 -0.90 11.28
C ILE A 72 -11.77 -0.68 12.02
N ASN A 73 -12.86 -1.31 11.57
CA ASN A 73 -14.17 -1.18 12.21
C ASN A 73 -14.19 -1.77 13.63
N ASP A 74 -13.56 -2.94 13.82
CA ASP A 74 -13.43 -3.57 15.14
C ASP A 74 -12.61 -2.71 16.11
N ALA A 75 -11.55 -2.08 15.62
CA ALA A 75 -10.71 -1.19 16.41
C ALA A 75 -11.47 0.09 16.81
N LYS A 76 -12.19 0.72 15.88
CA LYS A 76 -13.07 1.87 16.19
C LYS A 76 -14.18 1.53 17.19
N GLY A 77 -14.67 0.29 17.17
CA GLY A 77 -15.68 -0.20 18.09
C GLY A 77 -15.14 -0.56 19.48
N ASP A 78 -13.82 -0.51 19.71
CA ASP A 78 -13.22 -0.88 20.99
C ASP A 78 -13.51 0.18 22.06
N PRO A 79 -13.96 -0.21 23.28
CA PRO A 79 -14.18 0.74 24.38
C PRO A 79 -12.95 1.57 24.76
N ASN A 80 -11.74 1.08 24.46
CA ASN A 80 -10.49 1.75 24.76
C ASN A 80 -9.92 2.53 23.56
N PHE A 81 -10.66 2.68 22.47
CA PHE A 81 -10.23 3.39 21.26
C PHE A 81 -9.63 4.76 21.59
N ASN A 82 -10.35 5.59 22.35
CA ASN A 82 -9.89 6.94 22.72
C ASN A 82 -8.72 6.99 23.72
N LYS A 83 -8.30 5.86 24.28
CA LYS A 83 -7.28 5.80 25.36
C LYS A 83 -6.01 5.05 24.95
N THR A 84 -6.02 4.44 23.77
CA THR A 84 -4.98 3.52 23.33
C THR A 84 -4.48 3.94 21.97
N ASN A 85 -3.20 3.71 21.72
CA ASN A 85 -2.62 3.85 20.39
C ASN A 85 -3.44 3.04 19.36
N HIS A 86 -4.00 3.75 18.38
CA HIS A 86 -4.86 3.17 17.34
C HIS A 86 -4.12 2.16 16.44
N ASP A 87 -2.82 2.33 16.20
CA ASP A 87 -2.02 1.43 15.36
C ASP A 87 -1.80 0.08 16.03
N LYS A 88 -1.54 0.12 17.34
CA LYS A 88 -1.47 -1.09 18.16
C LYS A 88 -2.80 -1.84 18.10
N LEU A 89 -3.90 -1.12 18.30
CA LEU A 89 -5.23 -1.71 18.30
C LEU A 89 -5.57 -2.31 16.93
N PHE A 90 -5.30 -1.59 15.84
CA PHE A 90 -5.45 -2.10 14.47
C PHE A 90 -4.63 -3.37 14.26
N CYS A 91 -3.34 -3.37 14.60
CA CYS A 91 -2.47 -4.53 14.46
C CYS A 91 -2.97 -5.74 15.25
N GLU A 92 -3.47 -5.54 16.48
CA GLU A 92 -4.03 -6.63 17.30
C GLU A 92 -5.31 -7.20 16.66
N LYS A 93 -6.24 -6.35 16.23
CA LYS A 93 -7.47 -6.82 15.56
C LYS A 93 -7.16 -7.49 14.23
N PHE A 94 -6.24 -6.92 13.44
CA PHE A 94 -5.89 -7.43 12.12
C PHE A 94 -5.14 -8.77 12.21
N THR A 95 -4.14 -8.90 13.08
CA THR A 95 -3.44 -10.17 13.34
C THR A 95 -4.42 -11.26 13.79
N ASN A 96 -5.38 -10.94 14.67
CA ASN A 96 -6.43 -11.88 15.06
C ASN A 96 -7.30 -12.34 13.86
N ARG A 97 -7.67 -11.41 12.97
CA ARG A 97 -8.43 -11.71 11.74
C ARG A 97 -7.61 -12.55 10.75
N LEU A 98 -6.31 -12.32 10.65
CA LEU A 98 -5.39 -13.10 9.81
C LEU A 98 -5.21 -14.53 10.33
N ASN A 99 -5.09 -14.71 11.64
CA ASN A 99 -5.03 -16.03 12.27
C ASN A 99 -6.31 -16.85 12.06
N GLN A 100 -7.44 -16.16 11.87
CA GLN A 100 -8.73 -16.78 11.53
C GLN A 100 -8.95 -16.91 10.01
N LEU A 101 -8.09 -16.32 9.19
CA LEU A 101 -8.22 -16.36 7.74
C LEU A 101 -7.79 -17.73 7.23
N SER A 102 -8.76 -18.56 6.86
CA SER A 102 -8.52 -19.75 6.06
C SER A 102 -8.66 -19.41 4.58
N PHE A 103 -7.58 -19.50 3.81
CA PHE A 103 -7.71 -19.54 2.36
C PHE A 103 -8.41 -20.84 1.95
N PRO A 104 -9.35 -20.80 0.99
CA PRO A 104 -9.94 -22.01 0.47
C PRO A 104 -8.86 -22.87 -0.19
N TYR A 105 -8.82 -24.15 0.19
CA TYR A 105 -7.82 -25.12 -0.28
C TYR A 105 -7.80 -25.27 -1.82
N SER A 106 -8.97 -25.10 -2.45
CA SER A 106 -9.10 -25.05 -3.91
C SER A 106 -10.38 -24.30 -4.27
N ILE A 107 -10.29 -23.29 -5.13
CA ILE A 107 -11.47 -22.68 -5.73
C ILE A 107 -11.67 -23.34 -7.10
N ASN A 108 -12.75 -24.11 -7.20
CA ASN A 108 -13.17 -24.72 -8.46
C ASN A 108 -13.89 -23.64 -9.29
N VAL A 109 -13.24 -23.12 -10.33
CA VAL A 109 -13.97 -22.39 -11.39
C VAL A 109 -14.73 -23.41 -12.27
N ASN A 110 -14.12 -24.59 -12.46
CA ASN A 110 -14.62 -25.76 -13.17
C ASN A 110 -13.77 -26.97 -12.72
N PRO A 111 -14.24 -28.24 -12.77
CA PRO A 111 -13.42 -29.42 -12.43
C PRO A 111 -12.05 -29.47 -13.14
N ASN A 112 -11.90 -28.81 -14.27
CA ASN A 112 -10.67 -28.75 -15.05
C ASN A 112 -9.76 -27.56 -14.73
N TYR A 113 -10.22 -26.56 -13.97
CA TYR A 113 -9.52 -25.30 -13.72
C TYR A 113 -9.60 -24.97 -12.23
N LEU A 114 -8.45 -25.07 -11.57
CA LEU A 114 -8.32 -24.94 -10.13
C LEU A 114 -7.23 -23.93 -9.81
N TYR A 115 -7.41 -23.16 -8.76
CA TYR A 115 -6.28 -22.49 -8.11
C TYR A 115 -6.34 -22.69 -6.60
N LYS A 116 -5.15 -22.75 -6.00
CA LYS A 116 -4.91 -22.84 -4.57
C LYS A 116 -4.20 -21.58 -4.11
N ILE A 117 -4.55 -21.09 -2.92
CA ILE A 117 -3.89 -19.95 -2.28
C ILE A 117 -3.42 -20.39 -0.90
N GLN A 118 -2.21 -20.00 -0.53
CA GLN A 118 -1.67 -20.20 0.81
C GLN A 118 -0.70 -19.07 1.18
N TYR A 119 -0.34 -18.97 2.46
CA TYR A 119 0.80 -18.16 2.87
C TYR A 119 2.08 -18.84 2.37
N ALA A 120 2.96 -18.10 1.69
CA ALA A 120 4.22 -18.64 1.21
C ALA A 120 5.21 -18.82 2.37
N ASP A 121 5.15 -17.92 3.36
CA ASP A 121 6.04 -17.83 4.51
C ASP A 121 5.33 -17.28 5.75
N GLN A 122 6.09 -17.13 6.85
CA GLN A 122 5.59 -16.49 8.06
C GLN A 122 5.23 -15.01 7.83
N ILE A 123 4.14 -14.59 8.46
CA ILE A 123 3.72 -13.18 8.49
C ILE A 123 4.77 -12.39 9.27
N ASN A 124 5.31 -11.34 8.65
CA ASN A 124 6.30 -10.48 9.29
C ASN A 124 5.65 -9.17 9.74
N ILE A 125 5.73 -8.87 11.04
CA ILE A 125 5.19 -7.65 11.65
C ILE A 125 6.35 -6.71 11.94
N ASN A 126 6.48 -5.65 11.16
CA ASN A 126 7.48 -4.61 11.40
C ASN A 126 7.00 -3.72 12.55
N SER A 127 7.60 -3.94 13.71
CA SER A 127 7.26 -3.26 14.97
C SER A 127 8.55 -3.01 15.76
N LYS A 128 8.48 -2.21 16.83
CA LYS A 128 9.66 -1.89 17.65
C LYS A 128 10.39 -3.16 18.16
N ASP A 129 9.62 -4.20 18.47
CA ASP A 129 10.12 -5.45 19.05
C ASP A 129 9.95 -6.67 18.11
N ASN A 130 9.59 -6.46 16.83
CA ASN A 130 9.35 -7.49 15.78
C ASN A 130 8.38 -8.63 16.15
N THR A 131 7.62 -8.49 17.24
CA THR A 131 6.78 -9.57 17.80
C THR A 131 5.48 -9.05 18.42
N ASN A 132 5.46 -7.80 18.88
CA ASN A 132 4.31 -7.18 19.50
C ASN A 132 3.80 -6.03 18.63
N CYS A 133 2.49 -5.76 18.65
CA CYS A 133 1.89 -4.61 17.97
C CYS A 133 2.31 -3.23 18.54
N ILE A 134 3.33 -3.18 19.39
CA ILE A 134 3.85 -1.95 20.01
C ILE A 134 4.80 -1.28 19.01
N GLY A 135 4.52 -0.01 18.68
CA GLY A 135 5.28 0.71 17.64
C GLY A 135 5.11 0.06 16.26
N PHE A 136 3.91 -0.46 15.98
CA PHE A 136 3.57 -1.06 14.69
C PHE A 136 3.75 -0.06 13.55
N LYS A 137 4.43 -0.48 12.47
CA LYS A 137 4.70 0.35 11.29
C LYS A 137 4.05 -0.21 10.03
N ASP A 138 4.31 -1.48 9.77
CA ASP A 138 3.79 -2.20 8.61
C ASP A 138 3.73 -3.71 8.88
N LEU A 139 2.99 -4.42 8.04
CA LEU A 139 2.88 -5.87 8.08
C LEU A 139 3.07 -6.42 6.67
N THR A 140 3.98 -7.39 6.54
CA THR A 140 4.26 -8.07 5.27
C THR A 140 3.58 -9.44 5.25
N LEU A 141 2.75 -9.67 4.23
CA LEU A 141 2.09 -10.95 3.94
C LEU A 141 2.64 -11.57 2.66
N PRO A 142 3.48 -12.61 2.77
CA PRO A 142 3.89 -13.40 1.62
C PRO A 142 2.76 -14.38 1.25
N ILE A 143 2.24 -14.25 0.03
CA ILE A 143 1.13 -15.05 -0.50
C ILE A 143 1.60 -15.82 -1.72
N GLU A 144 1.17 -17.07 -1.78
CA GLU A 144 1.43 -17.97 -2.88
C GLU A 144 0.12 -18.39 -3.53
N SER A 145 0.09 -18.38 -4.86
CA SER A 145 -0.98 -18.99 -5.64
C SER A 145 -0.47 -20.00 -6.66
N VAL A 146 -1.14 -21.15 -6.70
CA VAL A 146 -0.86 -22.25 -7.63
C VAL A 146 -2.09 -22.50 -8.49
N GLY A 147 -1.99 -22.21 -9.78
CA GLY A 147 -2.99 -22.45 -10.80
C GLY A 147 -2.74 -23.78 -11.49
N MET A 148 -3.80 -24.56 -11.68
CA MET A 148 -3.79 -25.92 -12.20
C MET A 148 -4.83 -26.09 -13.32
N VAL A 149 -4.39 -26.61 -14.46
CA VAL A 149 -5.25 -26.91 -15.62
C VAL A 149 -5.21 -28.39 -15.93
N ASN A 150 -6.37 -29.03 -15.90
CA ASN A 150 -6.59 -30.47 -16.16
C ASN A 150 -5.68 -31.41 -15.34
N GLY A 151 -5.19 -30.97 -14.17
CA GLY A 151 -4.21 -31.70 -13.36
C GLY A 151 -2.87 -31.97 -14.04
N LYS A 152 -2.59 -31.32 -15.18
CA LYS A 152 -1.40 -31.56 -16.01
C LYS A 152 -0.46 -30.37 -16.06
N PHE A 153 -1.03 -29.17 -16.09
CA PHE A 153 -0.26 -27.92 -16.10
C PHE A 153 -0.41 -27.26 -14.75
N GLU A 154 0.71 -26.88 -14.16
CA GLU A 154 0.78 -26.17 -12.89
C GLU A 154 1.69 -24.96 -13.08
N LYS A 155 1.25 -23.80 -12.58
CA LYS A 155 2.09 -22.61 -12.46
C LYS A 155 1.96 -22.07 -11.05
N ARG A 156 3.10 -21.75 -10.44
CA ARG A 156 3.21 -21.12 -9.13
C ARG A 156 3.58 -19.66 -9.32
N ILE A 157 2.93 -18.79 -8.55
CA ILE A 157 3.22 -17.36 -8.49
C ILE A 157 3.25 -16.97 -7.01
N GLU A 158 4.26 -16.21 -6.63
CA GLU A 158 4.39 -15.64 -5.31
C GLU A 158 4.21 -14.13 -5.39
N GLY A 159 3.50 -13.57 -4.42
CA GLY A 159 3.24 -12.15 -4.28
C GLY A 159 3.44 -11.72 -2.83
N GLN A 160 3.90 -10.50 -2.63
CA GLN A 160 4.06 -9.91 -1.31
C GLN A 160 3.11 -8.73 -1.15
N PHE A 161 2.19 -8.80 -0.17
CA PHE A 161 1.37 -7.66 0.21
C PHE A 161 2.00 -6.95 1.40
N VAL A 162 2.26 -5.65 1.26
CA VAL A 162 2.71 -4.80 2.37
C VAL A 162 1.50 -4.00 2.85
N ILE A 163 1.05 -4.27 4.07
CA ILE A 163 -0.02 -3.54 4.73
C ILE A 163 0.64 -2.42 5.51
N GLY A 164 0.38 -1.19 5.09
CA GLY A 164 0.95 0.00 5.68
C GLY A 164 -0.12 1.06 5.86
N ASN A 165 0.22 2.09 6.62
CA ASN A 165 -0.61 3.28 6.66
C ASN A 165 -0.27 4.19 5.47
N LYS A 166 -1.29 4.48 4.65
CA LYS A 166 -1.19 5.35 3.46
C LYS A 166 -1.23 6.83 3.78
N GLY A 167 -1.36 7.20 5.06
CA GLY A 167 -1.27 8.57 5.52
C GLY A 167 -0.02 9.21 4.97
N VAL A 168 -0.18 10.41 4.41
CA VAL A 168 0.78 11.06 3.52
C VAL A 168 2.18 11.02 4.13
N TYR A 169 2.93 10.00 3.69
CA TYR A 169 4.31 9.77 4.02
C TYR A 169 5.07 9.85 2.72
N PRO A 170 5.59 11.04 2.35
CA PRO A 170 6.95 11.01 1.90
C PRO A 170 7.79 10.75 3.16
N ILE A 171 8.33 9.53 3.28
CA ILE A 171 9.75 9.52 3.65
C ILE A 171 10.38 10.50 2.67
N PRO A 172 11.21 11.46 3.07
CA PRO A 172 12.13 12.06 2.12
C PRO A 172 13.04 10.92 1.64
N SER A 173 12.58 10.11 0.68
CA SER A 173 13.45 9.36 -0.19
C SER A 173 14.14 10.42 -1.01
N GLU A 174 15.45 10.46 -0.85
CA GLU A 174 16.40 11.18 -1.67
C GLU A 174 15.86 11.46 -3.07
N SER A 175 15.64 12.74 -3.35
CA SER A 175 15.78 13.34 -4.67
C SER A 175 15.42 12.44 -5.85
N ASP A 176 14.13 12.27 -6.14
CA ASP A 176 13.73 12.07 -7.53
C ASP A 176 13.17 13.40 -8.04
N GLY A 177 13.89 13.98 -9.01
CA GLY A 177 13.76 15.35 -9.50
C GLY A 177 12.48 15.61 -10.32
N GLY A 178 11.33 15.19 -9.82
CA GLY A 178 10.03 15.59 -10.34
C GLY A 178 9.60 16.90 -9.70
N SER A 179 9.62 18.00 -10.44
CA SER A 179 9.05 19.30 -10.06
C SER A 179 7.51 19.30 -10.04
N GLY A 180 6.91 18.25 -9.47
CA GLY A 180 5.49 18.23 -9.16
C GLY A 180 5.23 19.12 -7.96
N GLU A 181 4.51 20.21 -8.17
CA GLU A 181 4.02 21.07 -7.10
C GLU A 181 3.18 20.21 -6.13
N LEU A 182 3.61 20.10 -4.87
CA LEU A 182 2.92 19.33 -3.84
C LEU A 182 1.51 19.90 -3.66
N GLN A 183 0.50 19.19 -4.15
CA GLN A 183 -0.88 19.63 -4.01
C GLN A 183 -1.39 19.29 -2.61
N PRO A 184 -1.87 20.29 -1.84
CA PRO A 184 -2.47 20.05 -0.54
C PRO A 184 -3.74 19.21 -0.69
N VAL A 185 -3.97 18.28 0.24
CA VAL A 185 -5.23 17.55 0.31
C VAL A 185 -6.33 18.55 0.65
N ASP A 186 -7.46 18.49 -0.07
CA ASP A 186 -8.62 19.34 0.21
C ASP A 186 -9.06 19.16 1.68
N PRO A 187 -9.05 20.20 2.52
CA PRO A 187 -9.52 20.16 3.91
C PRO A 187 -10.98 19.74 4.10
N ASN A 188 -11.76 19.59 3.03
CA ASN A 188 -13.15 19.14 3.08
C ASN A 188 -13.30 17.66 2.74
N THR A 189 -12.27 17.02 2.18
CA THR A 189 -12.28 15.56 1.98
C THR A 189 -11.85 14.82 3.26
N LEU A 190 -11.02 15.47 4.08
CA LEU A 190 -10.64 15.07 5.43
C LEU A 190 -10.50 16.34 6.28
N PRO A 191 -11.24 16.41 7.38
CA PRO A 191 -10.79 15.91 8.67
C PRO A 191 -11.80 14.91 9.25
N LEU A 192 -11.28 13.98 10.05
CA LEU A 192 -12.09 12.89 10.60
C LEU A 192 -12.77 13.27 11.93
N ILE A 193 -12.27 14.30 12.62
CA ILE A 193 -12.83 14.78 13.88
C ILE A 193 -12.84 16.31 13.90
N GLU A 194 -13.99 16.92 14.18
CA GLU A 194 -14.08 18.34 14.50
C GLU A 194 -13.88 18.57 16.00
N VAL A 195 -12.84 19.33 16.34
CA VAL A 195 -12.57 19.78 17.70
C VAL A 195 -13.19 21.17 17.85
N LEU A 196 -14.36 21.19 18.48
CA LEU A 196 -15.15 22.41 18.68
C LEU A 196 -14.76 23.19 19.95
N ASN A 197 -13.93 22.63 20.82
CA ASN A 197 -13.47 23.31 22.02
C ASN A 197 -12.09 23.92 21.80
N THR A 198 -11.80 25.03 22.50
CA THR A 198 -10.44 25.58 22.57
C THR A 198 -9.53 24.58 23.29
N VAL A 199 -8.40 24.24 22.67
CA VAL A 199 -7.38 23.39 23.29
C VAL A 199 -6.34 24.29 23.92
N ILE A 200 -6.22 24.24 25.25
CA ILE A 200 -5.21 25.00 26.00
C ILE A 200 -4.42 24.01 26.84
N LEU A 201 -3.16 23.80 26.49
CA LEU A 201 -2.24 22.98 27.27
C LEU A 201 -1.42 23.91 28.16
N SER A 202 -1.22 23.54 29.42
CA SER A 202 -0.49 24.37 30.38
C SER A 202 0.55 23.58 31.17
N GLY A 203 1.63 24.22 31.57
CA GLY A 203 2.62 23.58 32.45
C GLY A 203 3.33 22.40 31.77
N ARG A 204 2.96 21.16 32.11
CA ARG A 204 3.48 19.91 31.54
C ARG A 204 2.37 19.02 30.96
N ASP A 205 1.22 19.62 30.64
CA ASP A 205 0.08 18.89 30.08
C ASP A 205 0.48 18.24 28.74
N VAL A 206 0.09 16.98 28.56
CA VAL A 206 0.27 16.23 27.33
C VAL A 206 -1.11 15.82 26.82
N GLU A 207 -1.41 16.17 25.57
CA GLU A 207 -2.62 15.77 24.88
C GLU A 207 -2.24 15.00 23.62
N GLU A 208 -2.80 13.80 23.47
CA GLU A 208 -2.56 12.92 22.33
C GLU A 208 -3.87 12.68 21.58
N MET A 209 -3.88 13.00 20.29
CA MET A 209 -5.01 12.81 19.39
C MET A 209 -4.60 11.82 18.31
N TYR A 210 -5.06 10.58 18.41
CA TYR A 210 -4.66 9.48 17.51
C TYR A 210 -5.38 9.48 16.14
N SER A 211 -5.92 10.62 15.70
CA SER A 211 -6.66 10.77 14.43
C SER A 211 -6.28 12.07 13.74
N SER A 212 -6.95 12.40 12.64
CA SER A 212 -6.82 13.69 11.96
C SER A 212 -7.85 14.75 12.41
N PRO A 213 -7.51 15.68 13.34
CA PRO A 213 -8.43 16.69 13.86
C PRO A 213 -8.50 17.97 13.02
N ARG A 214 -9.67 18.62 13.06
CA ARG A 214 -9.87 20.02 12.67
C ARG A 214 -10.28 20.85 13.87
N PHE A 215 -9.37 21.72 14.31
CA PHE A 215 -9.59 22.69 15.36
C PHE A 215 -10.34 23.90 14.81
N SER A 216 -11.58 24.06 15.24
CA SER A 216 -12.39 25.24 14.87
C SER A 216 -12.05 26.46 15.73
N HIS A 217 -11.40 26.25 16.87
CA HIS A 217 -10.99 27.27 17.83
C HIS A 217 -9.45 27.28 17.97
N PRO A 218 -8.88 28.38 18.52
CA PRO A 218 -7.44 28.48 18.72
C PRO A 218 -6.88 27.32 19.56
N VAL A 219 -5.68 26.87 19.19
CA VAL A 219 -4.90 25.91 19.97
C VAL A 219 -3.72 26.64 20.60
N SER A 220 -3.65 26.64 21.92
CA SER A 220 -2.64 27.38 22.69
C SER A 220 -1.82 26.44 23.55
N ILE A 221 -0.51 26.37 23.32
CA ILE A 221 0.42 25.63 24.19
C ILE A 221 1.12 26.61 25.12
N ARG A 222 0.88 26.47 26.42
CA ARG A 222 1.40 27.36 27.47
C ARG A 222 2.44 26.66 28.33
N GLY A 223 3.66 27.20 28.39
CA GLY A 223 4.78 26.53 29.06
C GLY A 223 5.26 25.27 28.31
N ASN A 224 5.60 24.21 29.03
CA ASN A 224 6.18 22.97 28.49
C ASN A 224 5.11 21.93 28.08
N GLY A 225 3.95 22.37 27.59
CA GLY A 225 2.89 21.46 27.16
C GLY A 225 3.23 20.77 25.83
N GLN A 226 2.62 19.61 25.59
CA GLN A 226 2.82 18.83 24.37
C GLN A 226 1.49 18.43 23.73
N LEU A 227 1.31 18.78 22.46
CA LEU A 227 0.20 18.29 21.64
C LEU A 227 0.74 17.31 20.60
N SER A 228 0.26 16.07 20.60
CA SER A 228 0.60 15.05 19.61
C SER A 228 -0.61 14.65 18.78
N ILE A 229 -0.45 14.63 17.45
CA ILE A 229 -1.50 14.34 16.48
C ILE A 229 -1.04 13.20 15.56
N GLY A 230 -1.84 12.14 15.48
CA GLY A 230 -1.57 10.93 14.70
C GLY A 230 -1.88 11.05 13.21
N GLY A 231 -2.63 12.06 12.78
CA GLY A 231 -2.99 12.24 11.39
C GLY A 231 -2.63 13.62 10.85
N ASN A 232 -3.42 14.05 9.87
CA ASN A 232 -3.39 15.41 9.37
C ASN A 232 -4.06 16.37 10.38
N ALA A 233 -3.55 17.58 10.53
CA ALA A 233 -4.07 18.56 11.49
C ALA A 233 -4.52 19.85 10.80
N TRP A 234 -5.76 20.29 11.02
CA TRP A 234 -6.26 21.58 10.52
C TRP A 234 -6.49 22.56 11.67
N PHE A 235 -5.71 23.63 11.68
CA PHE A 235 -5.77 24.71 12.66
C PHE A 235 -6.54 25.91 12.07
N ASN A 236 -7.87 25.91 12.23
CA ASN A 236 -8.77 26.92 11.66
C ASN A 236 -9.22 28.02 12.65
N GLY A 237 -8.78 27.91 13.91
CA GLY A 237 -8.95 28.95 14.92
C GLY A 237 -8.40 30.31 14.49
N ASN A 238 -8.76 31.36 15.23
CA ASN A 238 -8.19 32.69 15.07
C ASN A 238 -7.74 33.24 16.45
N PRO A 239 -6.43 33.27 16.75
CA PRO A 239 -5.32 32.77 15.92
C PRO A 239 -5.40 31.25 15.72
N SER A 240 -4.80 30.75 14.63
CA SER A 240 -4.81 29.32 14.29
C SER A 240 -4.15 28.47 15.37
N PHE A 241 -2.94 28.86 15.78
CA PHE A 241 -2.12 28.19 16.76
C PHE A 241 -1.17 29.19 17.41
N ASP A 242 -1.04 29.13 18.74
CA ASP A 242 -0.14 30.00 19.48
C ASP A 242 0.67 29.28 20.56
N PHE A 243 1.96 29.60 20.65
CA PHE A 243 2.79 29.25 21.80
C PHE A 243 2.78 30.41 22.80
N ARG A 244 2.49 30.14 24.07
CA ARG A 244 2.60 31.11 25.18
C ARG A 244 3.50 30.60 26.29
N GLY A 245 4.81 30.74 26.12
CA GLY A 245 5.81 30.26 27.07
C GLY A 245 7.02 29.66 26.35
N ASN A 246 7.70 28.75 27.05
CA ASN A 246 8.95 28.14 26.61
C ASN A 246 8.81 26.62 26.58
N ASN A 247 9.47 25.96 25.63
CA ASN A 247 9.54 24.49 25.48
C ASN A 247 8.21 23.78 25.21
N GLY A 248 7.23 24.48 24.62
CA GLY A 248 6.04 23.84 24.10
C GLY A 248 6.36 22.99 22.88
N ILE A 249 5.68 21.85 22.72
CA ILE A 249 5.93 20.90 21.63
C ILE A 249 4.63 20.63 20.87
N LEU A 250 4.64 20.87 19.57
CA LEU A 250 3.60 20.41 18.64
C LEU A 250 4.15 19.26 17.79
N ILE A 251 3.44 18.15 17.75
CA ILE A 251 3.77 16.96 16.95
C ILE A 251 2.60 16.65 16.03
N VAL A 252 2.86 16.54 14.73
CA VAL A 252 1.88 16.15 13.70
C VAL A 252 2.48 15.05 12.83
N SER A 253 1.83 13.89 12.82
CA SER A 253 2.31 12.69 12.12
C SER A 253 2.01 12.72 10.61
N GLY A 254 1.00 13.48 10.18
CA GLY A 254 0.71 13.76 8.77
C GLY A 254 1.08 15.19 8.37
N ASN A 255 0.25 15.77 7.48
CA ASN A 255 0.35 17.16 7.06
C ASN A 255 -0.32 18.10 8.06
N ALA A 256 0.20 19.33 8.18
CA ALA A 256 -0.36 20.36 9.05
C ALA A 256 -0.84 21.57 8.23
N TYR A 257 -2.07 22.00 8.46
CA TYR A 257 -2.74 23.07 7.74
C TYR A 257 -3.07 24.20 8.71
N PHE A 258 -2.37 25.34 8.58
CA PHE A 258 -2.56 26.51 9.43
C PHE A 258 -3.32 27.61 8.70
N ARG A 259 -4.42 28.08 9.28
CA ARG A 259 -5.13 29.25 8.74
C ARG A 259 -4.29 30.52 8.78
N ASP A 260 -3.64 30.76 9.91
CA ASP A 260 -2.81 31.93 10.16
C ASP A 260 -1.39 31.49 10.52
N LYS A 261 -0.41 32.41 10.42
CA LYS A 261 0.95 32.13 10.86
C LYS A 261 0.94 31.80 12.36
N ILE A 262 1.69 30.78 12.75
CA ILE A 262 1.91 30.41 14.16
C ILE A 262 2.38 31.63 14.95
N GLU A 263 1.62 31.99 15.98
CA GLU A 263 1.99 33.07 16.88
C GLU A 263 2.90 32.55 18.00
N ILE A 264 3.97 33.28 18.30
CA ILE A 264 4.93 32.89 19.33
C ILE A 264 5.03 34.01 20.36
N HIS A 265 4.54 33.72 21.56
CA HIS A 265 4.55 34.62 22.71
C HIS A 265 5.47 34.02 23.79
N GLY A 266 6.76 34.37 23.80
CA GLY A 266 7.74 33.80 24.74
C GLY A 266 9.16 33.73 24.17
N ASN A 267 10.07 32.96 24.79
CA ASN A 267 11.40 32.71 24.22
C ASN A 267 11.33 31.64 23.11
N GLN A 268 12.32 31.63 22.20
CA GLN A 268 12.35 30.83 20.97
C GLN A 268 12.59 29.31 21.16
N THR A 269 12.37 28.74 22.35
CA THR A 269 12.66 27.32 22.64
C THR A 269 11.47 26.38 22.42
N ASN A 270 10.45 26.78 21.68
CA ASN A 270 9.35 25.91 21.31
C ASN A 270 9.76 25.01 20.13
N TYR A 271 9.04 23.90 19.94
CA TYR A 271 9.32 22.89 18.92
C TYR A 271 8.07 22.56 18.12
N VAL A 272 8.22 22.50 16.80
CA VAL A 272 7.18 22.03 15.88
C VAL A 272 7.76 20.88 15.07
N CYS A 273 7.17 19.71 15.22
CA CYS A 273 7.56 18.43 14.64
C CYS A 273 6.44 17.97 13.70
N ILE A 274 6.58 18.24 12.41
CA ILE A 274 5.62 17.82 11.38
C ILE A 274 6.35 16.83 10.48
N ARG A 275 5.78 15.63 10.34
CA ARG A 275 6.38 14.55 9.54
C ARG A 275 6.06 14.69 8.06
N GLY A 276 4.84 15.11 7.73
CA GLY A 276 4.45 15.49 6.37
C GLY A 276 4.83 16.93 6.05
N ASP A 277 4.01 17.58 5.23
CA ASP A 277 4.17 18.97 4.83
C ASP A 277 3.32 19.93 5.68
N ALA A 278 3.82 21.15 5.83
CA ALA A 278 3.07 22.24 6.44
C ALA A 278 2.51 23.15 5.34
N PHE A 279 1.26 23.57 5.49
CA PHE A 279 0.57 24.48 4.59
C PHE A 279 -0.01 25.68 5.34
N LEU A 280 0.00 26.84 4.71
CA LEU A 280 -0.55 28.10 5.23
C LEU A 280 -1.65 28.57 4.29
N LEU A 281 -2.80 28.94 4.85
CA LEU A 281 -3.91 29.46 4.06
C LEU A 281 -3.56 30.86 3.55
N ARG A 282 -3.45 31.00 2.22
CA ARG A 282 -3.38 32.30 1.57
C ARG A 282 -4.79 32.82 1.35
N SER A 283 -5.18 33.83 2.13
CA SER A 283 -6.45 34.51 1.95
C SER A 283 -6.40 35.43 0.73
N GLY A 284 -7.25 35.17 -0.27
CA GLY A 284 -7.35 35.90 -1.54
C GLY A 284 -8.78 35.87 -2.09
N THR A 285 -8.95 36.05 -3.41
CA THR A 285 -10.27 35.89 -4.07
C THR A 285 -10.71 34.42 -4.15
N GLN A 286 -9.76 33.50 -4.13
CA GLN A 286 -9.93 32.09 -3.82
C GLN A 286 -8.95 31.76 -2.70
N ASN A 287 -9.44 31.07 -1.66
CA ASN A 287 -8.57 30.59 -0.59
C ASN A 287 -7.73 29.43 -1.13
N THR A 288 -6.41 29.58 -1.13
CA THR A 288 -5.47 28.53 -1.54
C THR A 288 -4.55 28.17 -0.39
N TRP A 289 -4.11 26.91 -0.35
CA TRP A 289 -3.13 26.42 0.61
C TRP A 289 -1.76 26.44 -0.06
N ASP A 290 -0.85 27.27 0.45
CA ASP A 290 0.52 27.35 -0.03
C ASP A 290 1.44 26.62 0.95
N GLN A 291 2.54 26.03 0.48
CA GLN A 291 3.50 25.38 1.37
C GLN A 291 4.06 26.41 2.39
N TYR A 292 3.99 26.09 3.68
CA TYR A 292 4.40 26.98 4.75
C TYR A 292 5.90 26.86 5.02
N THR A 293 6.72 27.33 4.08
CA THR A 293 8.19 27.18 4.12
C THR A 293 8.85 27.90 5.30
N ASP A 294 8.25 29.01 5.76
CA ASP A 294 8.75 29.81 6.88
C ASP A 294 8.71 29.06 8.22
N ILE A 295 7.93 27.98 8.33
CA ILE A 295 7.79 27.20 9.58
C ILE A 295 9.13 26.65 10.06
N LYS A 296 10.04 26.33 9.12
CA LYS A 296 11.40 25.86 9.40
C LYS A 296 12.27 26.92 10.08
N ASN A 297 11.95 28.20 9.87
CA ASN A 297 12.70 29.35 10.38
C ASN A 297 12.06 29.98 11.64
N LEU A 298 10.76 29.75 11.87
CA LEU A 298 9.98 30.40 12.94
C LEU A 298 10.18 29.77 14.32
N VAL A 299 10.49 28.48 14.36
CA VAL A 299 10.55 27.67 15.57
C VAL A 299 11.79 26.78 15.48
N SER A 300 12.36 26.32 16.60
CA SER A 300 13.47 25.36 16.57
C SER A 300 12.99 24.06 15.94
N TYR A 301 13.03 23.99 14.61
CA TYR A 301 12.53 22.90 13.78
C TYR A 301 12.99 21.58 14.37
N CYS A 302 12.05 20.66 14.57
CA CYS A 302 12.18 19.50 15.45
C CYS A 302 13.57 18.86 15.37
N PRO A 303 14.42 19.04 16.40
CA PRO A 303 15.79 18.57 16.36
C PRO A 303 15.81 17.03 16.45
N PRO A 304 16.86 16.35 15.93
CA PRO A 304 16.92 14.89 15.85
C PRO A 304 16.63 14.17 17.17
N PHE A 305 17.11 14.71 18.29
CA PHE A 305 16.87 14.12 19.61
C PHE A 305 15.40 14.14 20.05
N ILE A 306 14.59 15.08 19.54
CA ILE A 306 13.15 15.10 19.77
C ILE A 306 12.49 14.11 18.81
N TRP A 307 12.87 14.08 17.52
CA TRP A 307 12.35 13.09 16.56
C TRP A 307 12.50 11.64 17.03
N GLU A 308 13.65 11.29 17.60
CA GLU A 308 13.93 9.93 18.09
C GLU A 308 13.10 9.55 19.34
N GLN A 309 12.56 10.54 20.05
CA GLN A 309 11.77 10.35 21.27
C GLN A 309 10.26 10.40 21.02
N ILE A 310 9.83 10.84 19.84
CA ILE A 310 8.42 10.94 19.49
C ILE A 310 7.92 9.60 18.96
N GLU A 311 6.86 9.09 19.57
CA GLU A 311 6.02 8.06 18.96
C GLU A 311 5.02 8.74 18.01
N PHE A 312 5.20 8.53 16.71
CA PHE A 312 4.21 8.92 15.71
C PHE A 312 3.11 7.88 15.71
N PHE A 313 1.87 8.37 15.74
CA PHE A 313 0.68 7.55 15.55
C PHE A 313 0.22 7.74 14.11
N TYR A 314 -0.52 6.79 13.55
CA TYR A 314 -1.13 6.95 12.24
C TYR A 314 -2.64 7.03 12.33
N ASP A 315 -3.27 7.58 11.29
CA ASP A 315 -4.71 7.60 11.20
C ASP A 315 -5.23 6.18 10.91
N ILE A 316 -6.11 5.67 11.77
CA ILE A 316 -6.62 4.31 11.64
C ILE A 316 -7.35 4.08 10.30
N ASN A 317 -7.85 5.14 9.66
CA ASN A 317 -8.59 5.06 8.40
C ASN A 317 -7.69 4.88 7.18
N GLU A 318 -6.41 5.13 7.33
CA GLU A 318 -5.45 5.16 6.21
C GLU A 318 -4.68 3.84 6.09
N TRP A 319 -4.95 2.85 6.94
CA TRP A 319 -4.38 1.51 6.79
C TRP A 319 -4.94 0.79 5.56
N GLY A 320 -4.04 0.25 4.73
CA GLY A 320 -4.39 -0.46 3.50
C GLY A 320 -3.22 -1.25 2.93
N ILE A 321 -3.45 -1.91 1.78
CA ILE A 321 -2.37 -2.53 1.02
C ILE A 321 -1.64 -1.44 0.23
N ASN A 322 -0.32 -1.33 0.43
CA ASN A 322 0.53 -0.47 -0.38
C ASN A 322 0.67 -1.10 -1.77
N GLU A 323 0.38 -0.35 -2.83
CA GLU A 323 0.10 -0.85 -4.19
C GLU A 323 1.30 -1.49 -4.92
N ASN A 324 2.42 -1.69 -4.24
CA ASN A 324 3.57 -2.40 -4.77
C ASN A 324 3.38 -3.92 -4.62
N LEU A 325 2.48 -4.50 -5.42
CA LEU A 325 2.43 -5.94 -5.59
C LEU A 325 3.68 -6.41 -6.33
N ASN A 326 4.68 -6.89 -5.59
CA ASN A 326 5.86 -7.49 -6.21
C ASN A 326 5.52 -8.95 -6.55
N VAL A 327 5.19 -9.20 -7.81
CA VAL A 327 4.91 -10.55 -8.32
C VAL A 327 6.22 -11.19 -8.76
N ILE A 328 6.57 -12.31 -8.12
CA ILE A 328 7.75 -13.10 -8.46
C ILE A 328 7.29 -14.28 -9.33
N TYR A 329 7.81 -14.34 -10.57
CA TYR A 329 7.41 -15.30 -11.61
C TYR A 329 8.32 -16.52 -11.72
#